data_AF-A0A3B0K288-F1
#
_entry.id   AF-A0A3B0K288-F1
#
_cell.length_a   1.000
_cell.length_b   1.000
_cell.length_c   1.000
_cell.angle_alpha   90.00
_cell.angle_beta   90.00
_cell.angle_gamma   90.00
#
_symmetry.space_group_name_H-M   'P 1'
#
loop_
_entity.id
_entity.type
_entity.pdbx_description
1 polymer ?
#
loop_
_entity_poly.entity_id
_entity_poly.type
_entity_poly.pdbx_seq_one_letter_code
_entity_poly.pdbx_strand_id
1 'polypeptide(L)'
;MSDFESDLPSTDRELQEFMMIEQQKAKVHEQIHEFNEVCWEKCIGKPSNKLDSATETCLTNCVDRFIDTSILITQRFAQILQKRN
;
A
#
# COMPACT_ATOMS: atom_id res chain seq x y z
N MET A 1 8.75 -1.18 -43.64
CA MET A 1 7.82 -0.99 -42.50
C MET A 1 7.32 -2.36 -42.09
N SER A 2 8.27 -3.25 -41.76
CA SER A 2 8.06 -4.71 -41.66
C SER A 2 8.98 -5.36 -40.61
N ASP A 3 9.57 -4.55 -39.72
CA ASP A 3 10.52 -5.00 -38.70
C ASP A 3 9.94 -4.93 -37.27
N PHE A 4 8.63 -4.72 -37.12
CA PHE A 4 7.97 -4.66 -35.80
C PHE A 4 7.20 -5.94 -35.45
N GLU A 5 7.00 -6.87 -36.39
CA GLU A 5 6.01 -7.95 -36.23
C GLU A 5 6.61 -9.31 -35.79
N SER A 6 7.94 -9.42 -35.62
CA SER A 6 8.59 -10.73 -35.40
C SER A 6 9.03 -11.05 -33.96
N ASP A 7 8.79 -10.19 -32.96
CA ASP A 7 9.30 -10.39 -31.59
C ASP A 7 8.21 -10.40 -30.47
N LEU A 8 6.92 -10.42 -30.86
CA LEU A 8 5.80 -10.15 -29.94
C LEU A 8 5.58 -11.16 -28.77
N PRO A 9 5.70 -12.49 -28.90
CA PRO A 9 5.20 -13.36 -27.83
C PRO A 9 6.06 -13.37 -26.55
N SER A 10 7.37 -13.14 -26.64
CA SER A 10 8.28 -13.06 -25.48
C SER A 10 8.25 -11.69 -24.82
N THR A 11 8.27 -10.62 -25.62
CA THR A 11 8.28 -9.23 -25.13
C THR A 11 6.96 -8.86 -24.46
N ASP A 12 5.83 -9.35 -24.96
CA ASP A 12 4.51 -9.12 -24.35
C ASP A 12 4.39 -9.77 -22.97
N ARG A 13 4.98 -10.96 -22.78
CA ARG A 13 4.96 -11.66 -21.48
C ARG A 13 5.84 -10.96 -20.45
N GLU A 14 7.03 -10.53 -20.84
CA GLU A 14 7.94 -9.77 -19.98
C GLU A 14 7.34 -8.41 -19.60
N LEU A 15 6.72 -7.72 -20.56
CA LEU A 15 6.01 -6.46 -20.32
C LEU A 15 4.83 -6.64 -19.37
N GLN A 16 4.08 -7.74 -19.51
CA GLN A 16 2.97 -8.05 -18.61
C GLN A 16 3.47 -8.32 -17.18
N GLU A 17 4.57 -9.05 -17.02
CA GLU A 17 5.20 -9.29 -15.72
C GLU A 17 5.71 -7.99 -15.09
N PHE A 18 6.40 -7.16 -15.86
CA PHE A 18 6.84 -5.83 -15.44
C PHE A 18 5.65 -4.97 -14.99
N MET A 19 4.57 -4.93 -15.77
CA MET A 19 3.37 -4.16 -15.45
C MET A 19 2.73 -4.63 -14.13
N MET A 20 2.65 -5.94 -13.88
CA MET A 20 2.12 -6.48 -12.63
C MET A 20 2.98 -6.04 -11.43
N ILE A 21 4.30 -6.08 -11.54
CA ILE A 21 5.22 -5.65 -10.49
C ILE A 21 5.07 -4.15 -10.22
N GLU A 22 5.04 -3.32 -11.26
CA GLU A 22 4.90 -1.87 -11.10
C GLU A 22 3.53 -1.49 -10.52
N GLN A 23 2.46 -2.20 -10.88
CA GLN A 23 1.15 -2.02 -10.25
C GLN A 23 1.16 -2.36 -8.75
N GLN A 24 1.86 -3.43 -8.35
CA GLN A 24 2.01 -3.77 -6.93
C GLN A 24 2.79 -2.69 -6.18
N LYS A 25 3.89 -2.19 -6.75
CA LYS A 25 4.67 -1.09 -6.16
C LYS A 25 3.85 0.18 -6.01
N ALA A 26 3.06 0.52 -7.02
CA ALA A 26 2.18 1.70 -6.99
C ALA A 26 1.15 1.61 -5.86
N LYS A 27 0.52 0.44 -5.68
CA LYS A 27 -0.41 0.21 -4.56
C LYS A 27 0.25 0.36 -3.19
N VAL A 28 1.47 -0.14 -3.03
CA VAL A 28 2.21 0.03 -1.77
C VAL A 28 2.55 1.51 -1.53
N HIS A 29 2.95 2.25 -2.57
CA HIS A 29 3.19 3.69 -2.45
C HIS A 29 1.94 4.46 -2.05
N GLU A 30 0.79 4.15 -2.64
CA GLU A 30 -0.50 4.74 -2.28
C GLU A 30 -0.82 4.53 -0.79
N GLN A 31 -0.61 3.31 -0.28
CA GLN A 31 -0.79 3.02 1.15
C GLN A 31 0.21 3.77 2.04
N ILE A 32 1.47 3.91 1.61
CA ILE A 32 2.47 4.72 2.33
C ILE A 32 2.01 6.18 2.40
N HIS A 33 1.47 6.73 1.30
CA HIS A 33 0.93 8.09 1.30
C HIS A 33 -0.25 8.23 2.27
N GLU A 34 -1.18 7.26 2.28
CA GLU A 34 -2.29 7.26 3.22
C GLU A 34 -1.83 7.20 4.69
N PHE A 35 -0.83 6.36 5.00
CA PHE A 35 -0.24 6.30 6.33
C PHE A 35 0.41 7.62 6.71
N ASN A 36 1.12 8.27 5.79
CA ASN A 36 1.75 9.56 6.03
C ASN A 36 0.69 10.61 6.40
N GLU A 37 -0.39 10.75 5.63
CA GLU A 37 -1.45 11.72 5.94
C GLU A 37 -2.08 11.45 7.33
N VAL A 38 -2.51 10.21 7.57
CA VAL A 38 -3.22 9.83 8.80
C VAL A 38 -2.31 9.93 10.03
N CYS A 39 -1.10 9.41 9.95
CA CYS A 39 -0.19 9.36 11.10
C CYS A 39 0.50 10.69 11.34
N TRP A 40 0.69 11.52 10.30
CA TRP A 40 1.15 12.89 10.48
C TRP A 40 0.20 13.69 11.36
N GLU A 41 -1.10 13.71 11.04
CA GLU A 41 -2.10 14.42 11.83
C GLU A 41 -2.21 13.91 13.27
N LYS A 42 -2.01 12.61 13.49
CA LYS A 42 -2.16 11.99 14.83
C LYS A 42 -0.93 12.14 15.71
N CYS A 43 0.26 12.04 15.13
CA CYS A 43 1.50 11.91 15.89
C CYS A 43 2.40 13.15 15.83
N ILE A 44 2.30 13.98 14.79
CA ILE A 44 3.18 15.13 14.61
C ILE A 44 2.48 16.42 15.05
N GLY A 45 2.77 16.87 16.27
CA GLY A 45 2.27 18.15 16.79
C GLY A 45 3.13 19.35 16.37
N LYS A 46 4.37 19.41 16.88
CA LYS A 46 5.35 20.45 16.52
C LYS A 46 6.54 19.79 15.81
N PRO A 47 6.76 20.08 14.52
CA PRO A 47 7.93 19.56 13.81
C PRO A 47 9.23 19.98 14.49
N SER A 48 10.15 19.04 14.62
CA SER A 48 11.50 19.23 15.15
C SER A 48 12.51 18.61 14.19
N ASN A 49 13.80 18.95 14.35
CA ASN A 49 14.88 18.41 13.52
C ASN A 49 15.12 16.91 13.73
N LYS A 50 14.53 16.33 14.79
CA LYS A 50 14.59 14.91 15.13
C LYS A 50 13.25 14.49 15.72
N LEU A 51 12.88 13.24 15.48
CA LEU A 51 11.77 12.61 16.19
C LEU A 51 12.22 12.30 17.62
N ASP A 52 11.40 12.64 18.60
CA ASP A 52 11.60 12.15 19.96
C ASP A 52 11.05 10.73 20.10
N SER A 53 11.43 10.03 21.17
CA SER A 53 11.03 8.64 21.38
C SER A 53 9.51 8.44 21.47
N ALA A 54 8.79 9.43 21.97
CA ALA A 54 7.34 9.40 22.04
C ALA A 54 6.71 9.47 20.64
N THR A 55 7.23 10.34 19.77
CA THR A 55 6.80 10.50 18.39
C THR A 55 7.12 9.25 17.56
N GLU A 56 8.33 8.70 17.71
CA GLU A 56 8.70 7.43 17.06
C GLU A 56 7.75 6.29 17.46
N THR A 57 7.50 6.14 18.77
CA THR A 57 6.57 5.14 19.29
C THR A 57 5.14 5.37 18.77
N CYS A 58 4.69 6.62 18.68
CA CYS A 58 3.38 6.96 18.13
C CYS A 58 3.27 6.53 16.66
N LEU A 59 4.27 6.84 15.83
CA LEU A 59 4.27 6.51 14.40
C LEU A 59 4.23 4.99 14.17
N THR A 60 5.05 4.22 14.90
CA THR A 60 5.02 2.75 14.85
C THR A 60 3.63 2.22 15.19
N ASN A 61 3.08 2.66 16.33
CA ASN A 61 1.74 2.22 16.74
C ASN A 61 0.66 2.67 15.75
N CYS A 62 0.76 3.85 15.16
CA CYS A 62 -0.24 4.37 14.24
C CYS A 62 -0.36 3.48 12.99
N VAL A 63 0.77 3.14 12.37
CA VAL A 63 0.79 2.26 11.19
C VAL A 63 0.31 0.86 11.54
N ASP A 64 0.83 0.26 12.62
CA ASP A 64 0.43 -1.08 13.06
C ASP A 64 -1.08 -1.16 13.33
N ARG A 65 -1.62 -0.19 14.07
CA ARG A 65 -3.06 -0.13 14.37
C ARG A 65 -3.91 0.11 13.14
N PHE A 66 -3.44 0.90 12.17
CA PHE A 66 -4.17 1.11 10.92
C PHE A 66 -4.30 -0.20 10.14
N ILE A 67 -3.19 -0.93 9.98
CA ILE A 67 -3.16 -2.22 9.28
C ILE A 67 -4.04 -3.25 10.00
N ASP A 68 -3.87 -3.41 11.33
CA ASP A 68 -4.66 -4.34 12.13
C ASP A 68 -6.16 -4.08 12.01
N THR A 69 -6.55 -2.81 12.09
CA THR A 69 -7.96 -2.41 12.00
C THR A 69 -8.51 -2.64 10.59
N SER A 70 -7.74 -2.33 9.55
CA SER A 70 -8.14 -2.54 8.15
C SER A 70 -8.35 -4.02 7.84
N ILE A 71 -7.46 -4.88 8.33
CA ILE A 71 -7.59 -6.35 8.21
C ILE A 71 -8.82 -6.83 8.96
N LEU A 72 -9.01 -6.41 10.22
CA LEU A 72 -10.17 -6.80 11.02
C LEU A 72 -11.50 -6.44 10.34
N ILE A 73 -11.61 -5.20 9.85
CA ILE A 73 -12.80 -4.71 9.14
C ILE A 73 -13.04 -5.55 7.88
N THR A 74 -12.00 -5.76 7.06
CA THR A 74 -12.10 -6.54 5.82
C THR A 74 -12.54 -7.98 6.08
N GLN A 75 -11.95 -8.64 7.08
CA GLN A 75 -12.32 -9.99 7.48
C GLN A 75 -13.77 -10.07 7.96
N ARG A 76 -14.22 -9.07 8.74
CA ARG A 76 -15.60 -9.00 9.21
C ARG A 76 -16.58 -8.87 8.05
N PHE A 77 -16.29 -8.01 7.07
CA PHE A 77 -17.12 -7.88 5.88
C PHE A 77 -17.15 -9.16 5.05
N ALA A 78 -16.01 -9.81 4.85
CA ALA A 78 -15.93 -11.09 4.13
C ALA A 78 -16.81 -12.17 4.80
N GLN A 79 -16.76 -12.29 6.13
CA GLN A 79 -17.62 -13.21 6.88
C GLN A 79 -19.11 -12.91 6.73
N ILE A 80 -19.50 -11.64 6.70
CA ILE A 80 -20.90 -11.23 6.51
C ILE A 80 -21.39 -11.60 5.12
N LEU A 81 -20.58 -11.39 4.08
CA LEU A 81 -20.92 -11.73 2.70
C LEU A 81 -21.05 -13.25 2.52
N GLN A 82 -20.16 -14.05 3.11
CA GLN A 82 -20.24 -15.51 3.05
C GLN A 82 -21.53 -16.07 3.66
N LYS A 83 -22.05 -15.46 4.73
CA LYS A 83 -23.29 -15.89 5.40
C LYS A 83 -24.58 -15.51 4.67
N ARG A 84 -24.51 -14.63 3.67
CA ARG A 84 -25.68 -14.19 2.87
C ARG A 84 -25.93 -15.07 1.64
N ASN A 85 -25.02 -15.97 1.31
CA ASN A 85 -25.21 -17.05 0.34
C ASN A 85 -25.58 -18.36 1.04
#